data_AF-A0A397UEC7-F1
#
_entry.id   AF-A0A397UEC7-F1
#
_cell.length_a   1.000
_cell.length_b   1.000
_cell.length_c   1.000
_cell.angle_alpha   90.00
_cell.angle_beta   90.00
_cell.angle_gamma   90.00
#
_symmetry.space_group_name_H-M   'P 1'
#
loop_
_entity.id
_entity.type
_entity.pdbx_description
1 polymer ?
#
loop_
_entity_poly.entity_id
_entity_poly.type
_entity_poly.pdbx_seq_one_letter_code
_entity_poly.pdbx_strand_id
1 'polypeptide(L)'
;KRRRKALAEIDNTKFGWFHIRTCIIAVVGFFADAYDIFAINLVAVMLGYVYYGKSSLPTDIDFGIKVATPVGTFIGQFCFGLLADFFGHKRV
;
A
#
# COMPACT_ATOMS: atom_id res chain seq x y z
N LYS A 1 6.27 37.92 -3.36
CA LYS A 1 5.25 38.00 -4.43
C LYS A 1 5.33 36.88 -5.50
N ARG A 2 6.51 36.30 -5.83
CA ARG A 2 6.65 35.21 -6.82
C ARG A 2 5.96 33.88 -6.46
N ARG A 3 6.08 33.41 -5.21
CA ARG A 3 5.42 32.16 -4.74
C ARG A 3 3.89 32.16 -4.92
N ARG A 4 3.24 33.29 -4.65
CA ARG A 4 1.78 33.43 -4.82
C ARG A 4 1.34 33.44 -6.29
N LYS A 5 2.17 33.95 -7.21
CA LYS A 5 1.87 33.91 -8.65
C LYS A 5 2.05 32.50 -9.22
N ALA A 6 3.10 31.78 -8.80
CA ALA A 6 3.29 30.37 -9.18
C ALA A 6 2.15 29.48 -8.67
N LEU A 7 1.68 29.71 -7.43
CA LEU A 7 0.52 29.00 -6.89
C LEU A 7 -0.77 29.32 -7.64
N ALA A 8 -1.00 30.58 -8.03
CA ALA A 8 -2.16 30.97 -8.81
C ALA A 8 -2.13 30.43 -10.25
N GLU A 9 -0.95 30.20 -10.82
CA GLU A 9 -0.78 29.62 -12.16
C GLU A 9 -0.95 28.09 -12.17
N ILE A 10 -0.52 27.40 -11.09
CA ILE A 10 -0.84 25.99 -10.85
C ILE A 10 -2.34 25.80 -10.57
N ASP A 11 -2.97 26.75 -9.86
CA ASP A 11 -4.42 26.73 -9.58
C ASP A 11 -5.26 27.03 -10.84
N ASN A 12 -4.69 27.76 -11.82
CA ASN A 12 -5.33 28.03 -13.11
C ASN A 12 -5.11 26.92 -14.16
N THR A 13 -4.24 25.93 -13.89
CA THR A 13 -4.09 24.78 -14.78
C THR A 13 -5.36 23.94 -14.72
N LYS A 14 -6.15 23.96 -15.81
CA LYS A 14 -7.36 23.15 -15.98
C LYS A 14 -7.12 21.72 -15.50
N PHE A 15 -8.06 21.16 -14.74
CA PHE A 15 -8.14 19.73 -14.42
C PHE A 15 -7.98 18.92 -15.71
N GLY A 16 -6.74 18.55 -16.00
CA GLY A 16 -6.36 17.88 -17.22
C GLY A 16 -6.46 16.38 -17.04
N TRP A 17 -6.49 15.67 -18.16
CA TRP A 17 -6.52 14.21 -18.19
C TRP A 17 -5.33 13.55 -17.47
N PHE A 18 -4.23 14.29 -17.28
CA PHE A 18 -3.10 13.89 -16.44
C PHE A 18 -3.49 13.70 -14.96
N HIS A 19 -4.26 14.61 -14.37
CA HIS A 19 -4.71 14.50 -12.97
C HIS A 19 -5.59 13.27 -12.76
N ILE A 20 -6.50 12.99 -13.71
CA ILE A 20 -7.35 11.80 -13.68
C ILE A 20 -6.50 10.53 -13.75
N ARG A 21 -5.52 10.47 -14.66
CA ARG A 21 -4.58 9.34 -14.75
C ARG A 21 -3.80 9.14 -13.46
N THR A 22 -3.25 10.21 -12.89
CA THR A 22 -2.50 10.14 -11.63
C THR A 22 -3.39 9.66 -10.48
N CYS A 23 -4.64 10.13 -10.44
CA CYS A 23 -5.62 9.67 -9.46
C CYS A 23 -5.93 8.17 -9.62
N ILE A 24 -6.16 7.70 -10.84
CA ILE A 24 -6.39 6.27 -11.12
C ILE A 24 -5.19 5.41 -10.70
N ILE A 25 -3.97 5.84 -11.02
CA ILE A 25 -2.75 5.10 -10.64
C ILE A 25 -2.61 5.02 -9.11
N ALA A 26 -2.87 6.13 -8.40
CA ALA A 26 -2.86 6.14 -6.95
C ALA A 26 -3.95 5.23 -6.35
N VAL A 27 -5.17 5.26 -6.91
CA VAL A 27 -6.29 4.40 -6.49
C VAL A 27 -5.97 2.92 -6.70
N VAL A 28 -5.38 2.55 -7.85
CA VAL A 28 -5.01 1.15 -8.13
C VAL A 28 -3.94 0.67 -7.14
N GLY A 29 -2.96 1.50 -6.81
CA GLY A 29 -1.95 1.16 -5.80
C GLY A 29 -2.55 0.94 -4.41
N PHE A 30 -3.43 1.84 -3.96
CA PHE A 30 -4.13 1.70 -2.68
C PHE A 30 -5.07 0.48 -2.66
N PHE A 31 -5.72 0.19 -3.79
CA PHE A 31 -6.59 -0.97 -3.92
C PHE A 31 -5.80 -2.29 -3.81
N ALA A 32 -4.60 -2.36 -4.40
CA ALA A 32 -3.74 -3.54 -4.29
C ALA A 32 -3.28 -3.79 -2.85
N ASP A 33 -2.87 -2.74 -2.12
CA ASP A 33 -2.47 -2.85 -0.71
C ASP A 33 -3.63 -3.36 0.18
N ALA A 34 -4.84 -2.83 -0.03
CA ALA A 34 -6.03 -3.30 0.67
C ALA A 34 -6.43 -4.73 0.31
N TYR A 35 -6.23 -5.14 -0.96
CA TYR A 35 -6.50 -6.50 -1.42
C TYR A 35 -5.59 -7.52 -0.73
N ASP A 36 -4.30 -7.23 -0.57
CA ASP A 36 -3.34 -8.12 0.07
C ASP A 36 -3.72 -8.43 1.54
N ILE A 37 -4.16 -7.42 2.30
CA ILE A 37 -4.62 -7.59 3.70
C ILE A 37 -5.89 -8.44 3.79
N PHE A 38 -6.76 -8.40 2.78
CA PHE A 38 -7.95 -9.25 2.76
C PHE A 38 -7.63 -10.68 2.29
N ALA A 39 -6.81 -10.80 1.25
CA ALA A 39 -6.44 -12.08 0.65
C ALA A 39 -5.73 -13.01 1.63
N ILE A 40 -4.89 -12.47 2.53
CA ILE A 40 -4.17 -13.29 3.53
C ILE A 40 -5.12 -14.08 4.45
N ASN A 41 -6.30 -13.57 4.76
CA ASN A 41 -7.29 -14.30 5.56
C ASN A 41 -7.81 -15.55 4.83
N LEU A 42 -8.02 -15.45 3.52
CA LEU A 42 -8.39 -16.57 2.66
C LEU A 42 -7.25 -17.57 2.50
N VAL A 43 -6.02 -17.06 2.32
CA VAL A 43 -4.81 -17.89 2.23
C VAL A 43 -4.56 -18.65 3.53
N ALA A 44 -4.80 -18.04 4.70
CA ALA A 44 -4.68 -18.70 6.00
C ALA A 44 -5.63 -19.91 6.10
N VAL A 45 -6.89 -19.77 5.65
CA VAL A 45 -7.85 -20.89 5.63
C VAL A 45 -7.40 -21.99 4.66
N MET A 46 -6.90 -21.62 3.47
CA MET A 46 -6.38 -22.59 2.49
C MET A 46 -5.14 -23.33 3.00
N LEU A 47 -4.22 -22.64 3.68
CA LEU A 47 -3.05 -23.24 4.32
C LEU A 47 -3.45 -24.21 5.43
N GLY A 48 -4.46 -23.87 6.23
CA GLY A 48 -5.05 -24.78 7.22
C GLY A 48 -5.54 -26.08 6.59
N TYR A 49 -6.22 -25.98 5.45
CA TYR A 49 -6.74 -27.14 4.72
C TYR A 49 -5.62 -28.01 4.13
N VAL A 50 -4.61 -27.40 3.49
CA VAL A 50 -3.51 -28.13 2.81
C VAL A 50 -2.54 -28.78 3.80
N TYR A 51 -2.14 -28.07 4.87
CA TYR A 51 -1.09 -28.56 5.78
C TYR A 51 -1.63 -29.36 6.98
N TYR A 52 -2.85 -29.10 7.42
CA TYR A 52 -3.40 -29.70 8.64
C TYR A 52 -4.68 -30.50 8.41
N GLY A 53 -5.23 -30.54 7.19
CA GLY A 53 -6.46 -31.27 6.85
C GLY A 53 -7.69 -30.78 7.63
N LYS A 54 -7.61 -29.58 8.22
CA LYS A 54 -8.65 -28.96 9.04
C LYS A 54 -8.96 -27.57 8.49
N SER A 55 -10.19 -27.11 8.65
CA SER A 55 -10.64 -25.77 8.23
C SER A 55 -10.01 -24.61 9.03
N SER A 56 -9.10 -24.90 9.97
CA SER A 56 -8.43 -23.91 10.81
C SER A 56 -6.98 -24.31 11.03
N LEU A 57 -6.07 -23.34 10.90
CA LEU A 57 -4.70 -23.44 11.38
C LEU A 57 -4.69 -23.60 12.92
N PRO A 58 -3.66 -24.25 13.50
CA PRO A 58 -3.40 -24.17 14.94
C PRO A 58 -3.34 -22.71 15.39
N THR A 59 -3.91 -22.39 16.54
CA THR A 59 -4.07 -21.01 17.07
C THR A 59 -2.79 -20.19 17.04
N ASP A 60 -1.65 -20.82 17.27
CA ASP A 60 -0.33 -20.16 17.25
C ASP A 60 0.08 -19.69 15.85
N ILE A 61 -0.25 -20.46 14.82
CA ILE A 61 0.07 -20.15 13.41
C ILE A 61 -0.94 -19.15 12.83
N ASP A 62 -2.23 -19.27 13.16
CA ASP A 62 -3.27 -18.32 12.72
C ASP A 62 -3.01 -16.92 13.30
N PHE A 63 -2.68 -16.84 14.59
CA PHE A 63 -2.28 -15.59 15.23
C PHE A 63 -0.99 -15.04 14.60
N GLY A 64 -0.01 -15.91 14.35
CA GLY A 64 1.24 -15.55 13.68
C GLY A 64 1.02 -14.91 12.31
N ILE A 65 0.18 -15.49 11.45
CA ILE A 65 -0.11 -14.94 10.11
C ILE A 65 -0.87 -13.62 10.21
N LYS A 66 -1.89 -13.55 11.08
CA LYS A 66 -2.69 -12.33 11.27
C LYS A 66 -1.88 -11.16 11.85
N VAL A 67 -0.88 -11.44 12.68
CA VAL A 67 0.05 -10.43 13.22
C VAL A 67 1.19 -10.11 12.24
N ALA A 68 1.64 -11.09 11.46
CA ALA A 68 2.69 -10.88 10.46
C ALA A 68 2.25 -9.92 9.37
N THR A 69 0.98 -9.93 8.96
CA THR A 69 0.44 -9.00 7.95
C THR A 69 0.63 -7.52 8.33
N PRO A 70 0.06 -7.01 9.45
CA PRO A 70 0.21 -5.60 9.83
C PRO A 70 1.66 -5.24 10.17
N VAL A 71 2.43 -6.16 10.76
CA VAL A 71 3.85 -5.92 11.05
C VAL A 71 4.65 -5.80 9.73
N GLY A 72 4.36 -6.66 8.75
CA GLY A 72 4.95 -6.60 7.42
C GLY A 72 4.59 -5.31 6.69
N THR A 73 3.33 -4.88 6.73
CA THR A 73 2.89 -3.59 6.15
C THR A 73 3.59 -2.42 6.84
N PHE A 74 3.72 -2.44 8.17
CA PHE A 74 4.40 -1.37 8.92
C PHE A 74 5.89 -1.27 8.57
N ILE A 75 6.60 -2.41 8.53
CA ILE A 75 8.00 -2.47 8.12
C ILE A 75 8.15 -2.04 6.66
N GLY A 76 7.25 -2.47 5.78
CA GLY A 76 7.21 -2.08 4.37
C GLY A 76 7.09 -0.57 4.21
N GLN A 77 6.12 0.06 4.87
CA GLN A 77 5.92 1.52 4.84
C GLN A 77 7.12 2.28 5.42
N PHE A 78 7.70 1.79 6.54
CA PHE A 78 8.88 2.40 7.14
C PHE A 78 10.10 2.32 6.22
N CYS A 79 10.38 1.14 5.66
CA CYS A 79 11.48 0.93 4.72
C CYS A 79 11.28 1.74 3.43
N PHE A 80 10.10 1.69 2.81
CA PHE A 80 9.82 2.48 1.60
C PHE A 80 9.84 3.98 1.85
N GLY A 81 9.41 4.45 3.02
CA GLY A 81 9.53 5.86 3.41
C GLY A 81 10.99 6.30 3.49
N LEU A 82 11.83 5.52 4.18
CA LEU A 82 13.27 5.77 4.24
C LEU A 82 13.93 5.70 2.85
N LEU A 83 13.63 4.67 2.06
CA LEU A 83 14.15 4.55 0.69
C LEU A 83 13.68 5.70 -0.20
N ALA A 84 12.43 6.14 -0.10
CA ALA A 84 11.92 7.28 -0.86
C ALA A 84 12.65 8.59 -0.49
N ASP A 85 12.93 8.79 0.80
CA ASP A 85 13.69 9.96 1.26
C ASP A 85 15.15 9.92 0.78
N PHE A 86 15.80 8.75 0.82
CA PHE A 86 17.18 8.58 0.36
C PHE A 86 17.33 8.63 -1.17
N PHE A 87 16.43 8.00 -1.91
CA PHE A 87 16.50 7.90 -3.38
C PHE A 87 15.84 9.09 -4.09
N GLY A 88 14.91 9.78 -3.42
CA GLY A 88 14.19 10.96 -3.94
C GLY A 88 15.06 12.22 -4.02
N HIS A 89 16.13 12.32 -3.23
CA HIS A 89 16.99 13.51 -3.22
C HIS A 89 17.82 13.70 -4.52
N LYS A 90 17.80 12.73 -5.46
CA LYS A 90 18.47 12.84 -6.77
C LYS A 90 17.54 13.07 -7.95
N ARG A 91 16.24 13.28 -7.73
CA ARG A 91 15.27 13.44 -8.83
C ARG A 91 14.30 14.61 -8.58
N VAL A 92 14.86 15.76 -8.20
CA VAL A 92 14.28 17.08 -8.45
C VAL A 92 15.19 17.86 -9.37
#